data_AF-X1JE51-F1
#
_entry.id   AF-X1JE51-F1
#
_cell.length_a   1.000
_cell.length_b   1.000
_cell.length_c   1.000
_cell.angle_alpha   90.00
_cell.angle_beta   90.00
_cell.angle_gamma   90.00
#
_symmetry.space_group_name_H-M   'P 1'
#
loop_
_entity.id
_entity.type
_entity.pdbx_description
1 polymer ?
#
loop_
_entity_poly.entity_id
_entity_poly.type
_entity_poly.pdbx_seq_one_letter_code
_entity_poly.pdbx_strand_id
1 'polypeptide(L)'
;DFIRKYDNKYKVVVVGDSAMASWELTEKYGSIYYYHRNEMPGIYYIRELANHFKNGIIWLNPELIRPEWSPWTRKIISSVIPMFDLTIEGIEEAMNYLRKGGKNMFTTVNYFKGLNY
;
A
#
# COMPACT_ATOMS: atom_id res chain seq x y z
N ASP A 1 -1.04 15.22 -10.52
CA ASP A 1 -1.12 16.45 -9.69
C ASP A 1 -0.74 16.26 -8.23
N PHE A 2 -1.22 15.22 -7.53
CA PHE A 2 -0.90 15.01 -6.11
C PHE A 2 0.61 15.00 -5.79
N ILE A 3 1.37 14.13 -6.48
CA ILE A 3 2.84 14.02 -6.36
C ILE A 3 3.58 15.31 -6.75
N ARG A 4 2.99 16.13 -7.64
CA ARG A 4 3.56 17.44 -8.02
C ARG A 4 3.37 18.49 -6.92
N LYS A 5 2.29 18.38 -6.14
CA LYS A 5 1.93 19.34 -5.08
C LYS A 5 2.64 19.05 -3.76
N TYR A 6 2.83 17.78 -3.42
CA TYR A 6 3.44 17.35 -2.16
C TYR A 6 4.77 16.67 -2.44
N ASP A 7 5.86 17.23 -1.91
CA ASP A 7 7.19 16.65 -2.05
C ASP A 7 7.41 15.45 -1.11
N ASN A 8 8.57 14.80 -1.21
CA ASN A 8 8.90 13.62 -0.42
C ASN A 8 9.13 13.88 1.08
N LYS A 9 9.02 15.14 1.55
CA LYS A 9 9.12 15.47 2.98
C LYS A 9 7.81 15.21 3.71
N TYR A 10 6.69 15.18 2.98
CA TYR A 10 5.40 14.83 3.54
C TYR A 10 5.34 13.35 3.92
N LYS A 11 4.53 13.06 4.94
CA LYS A 11 4.17 11.69 5.31
C LYS A 11 2.75 11.41 4.83
N VAL A 12 2.55 10.22 4.26
CA VAL A 12 1.27 9.79 3.67
C VAL A 12 0.77 8.58 4.44
N VAL A 13 -0.47 8.65 4.88
CA VAL A 13 -1.19 7.53 5.49
C VAL A 13 -2.34 7.20 4.55
N VAL A 14 -2.26 6.06 3.89
CA VAL A 14 -3.39 5.51 3.13
C VAL A 14 -4.27 4.73 4.10
N VAL A 15 -5.58 4.93 4.03
CA VAL A 15 -6.54 4.22 4.89
C VAL A 15 -7.59 3.60 4.00
N GLY A 16 -7.79 2.29 4.12
CA GLY A 16 -8.79 1.57 3.34
C GLY A 16 -8.49 0.08 3.24
N ASP A 17 -9.50 -0.70 2.87
CA ASP A 17 -9.32 -2.10 2.57
C ASP A 17 -8.49 -2.28 1.30
N SER A 18 -7.64 -3.30 1.31
CA SER A 18 -6.75 -3.62 0.19
C SER A 18 -7.19 -4.88 -0.54
N ALA A 19 -8.44 -5.29 -0.35
CA ALA A 19 -9.03 -6.48 -0.93
C ALA A 19 -9.93 -6.07 -2.08
N MET A 20 -9.58 -6.51 -3.28
CA MET A 20 -10.31 -6.23 -4.52
C MET A 20 -10.10 -7.36 -5.51
N ALA A 21 -10.86 -7.38 -6.60
CA ALA A 21 -10.62 -8.34 -7.66
C ALA A 21 -9.25 -8.07 -8.31
N SER A 22 -8.49 -9.13 -8.61
CA SER A 22 -7.11 -9.01 -9.08
C SER A 22 -6.97 -8.09 -10.31
N TRP A 23 -7.90 -8.18 -11.25
CA TRP A 23 -7.88 -7.41 -12.50
C TRP A 23 -8.02 -5.90 -12.26
N GLU A 24 -8.71 -5.46 -11.21
CA GLU A 24 -8.78 -4.04 -10.85
C GLU A 24 -7.39 -3.47 -10.50
N LEU A 25 -6.53 -4.32 -9.93
CA LEU A 25 -5.20 -3.93 -9.48
C LEU A 25 -4.14 -4.14 -10.57
N THR A 26 -4.19 -5.25 -11.30
CA THR A 26 -3.10 -5.71 -12.17
C THR A 26 -3.31 -5.40 -13.66
N GLU A 27 -4.55 -5.21 -14.11
CA GLU A 27 -4.85 -5.06 -15.53
C GLU A 27 -5.02 -3.61 -15.96
N LYS A 28 -4.61 -3.33 -17.20
CA LYS A 28 -4.93 -2.07 -17.87
C LYS A 28 -6.44 -1.97 -18.04
N TYR A 29 -7.00 -0.81 -17.76
CA TYR A 29 -8.44 -0.55 -17.75
C TYR A 29 -9.22 -1.31 -16.66
N GLY A 30 -8.52 -1.91 -15.69
CA GLY A 30 -9.14 -2.49 -14.50
C GLY A 30 -9.90 -1.41 -13.70
N SER A 31 -11.21 -1.56 -13.61
CA SER A 31 -12.10 -0.72 -12.81
C SER A 31 -13.41 -1.44 -12.51
N ILE A 32 -13.87 -1.36 -11.25
CA ILE A 32 -15.20 -1.83 -10.86
C ILE A 32 -16.33 -1.15 -11.63
N TYR A 33 -16.10 0.07 -12.11
CA TYR A 33 -17.12 0.85 -12.80
C TYR A 33 -16.99 0.68 -14.31
N TYR A 34 -18.09 0.24 -14.94
CA TYR A 34 -18.14 -0.07 -16.38
C TYR A 34 -17.69 1.09 -17.29
N TYR A 35 -17.92 2.33 -16.88
CA TYR A 35 -17.59 3.53 -17.64
C TYR A 35 -16.23 4.15 -17.29
N HIS A 36 -15.55 3.64 -16.26
CA HIS A 36 -14.21 4.07 -15.91
C HIS A 36 -13.19 3.11 -16.49
N ARG A 37 -12.18 3.65 -17.17
CA ARG A 37 -11.07 2.87 -17.72
C ARG A 37 -9.78 3.51 -17.27
N ASN A 38 -9.14 2.89 -16.28
CA ASN A 38 -7.83 3.32 -15.81
C ASN A 38 -6.79 3.04 -16.90
N GLU A 39 -6.14 4.07 -17.45
CA GLU A 39 -5.16 3.88 -18.53
C GLU A 39 -3.95 3.06 -18.09
N MET A 40 -3.65 3.01 -16.80
CA MET A 40 -2.60 2.19 -16.21
C MET A 40 -3.20 1.26 -15.14
N PRO A 41 -2.60 0.08 -14.90
CA PRO A 41 -3.00 -0.79 -13.80
C PRO A 41 -3.00 -0.07 -12.45
N GLY A 42 -3.89 -0.43 -11.53
CA GLY A 42 -3.93 0.16 -10.19
C GLY A 42 -2.58 0.10 -9.46
N ILE A 43 -1.86 -1.01 -9.61
CA ILE A 43 -0.54 -1.21 -9.01
C ILE A 43 0.52 -0.22 -9.50
N TYR A 44 0.37 0.33 -10.72
CA TYR A 44 1.27 1.36 -11.23
C TYR A 44 1.22 2.60 -10.33
N TYR A 45 0.04 3.11 -10.04
CA TYR A 45 -0.12 4.30 -9.19
C TYR A 45 0.35 4.07 -7.75
N ILE A 46 0.14 2.87 -7.21
CA ILE A 46 0.63 2.50 -5.88
C ILE A 46 2.16 2.52 -5.84
N ARG A 47 2.82 1.99 -6.88
CA ARG A 47 4.29 2.03 -7.00
C ARG A 47 4.81 3.46 -7.15
N GLU A 48 4.15 4.31 -7.94
CA GLU A 48 4.55 5.72 -8.08
C GLU A 48 4.48 6.46 -6.74
N LEU A 49 3.43 6.25 -5.95
CA LEU A 49 3.31 6.81 -4.59
C LEU A 49 4.41 6.28 -3.67
N ALA A 50 4.66 4.97 -3.68
CA ALA A 50 5.68 4.34 -2.84
C ALA A 50 7.09 4.84 -3.17
N ASN A 51 7.39 5.04 -4.45
CA ASN A 51 8.67 5.56 -4.93
C ASN A 51 8.86 7.03 -4.54
N HIS A 52 7.81 7.86 -4.69
CA HIS A 52 7.88 9.29 -4.38
C HIS A 52 7.99 9.55 -2.87
N PHE A 53 7.16 8.89 -2.05
CA PHE A 53 7.15 9.04 -0.59
C PHE A 53 7.97 7.94 0.10
N LYS A 54 9.18 7.66 -0.39
CA LYS A 54 10.04 6.58 0.10
C LYS A 54 10.24 6.66 1.62
N ASN A 55 9.88 5.58 2.34
CA ASN A 55 9.88 5.49 3.81
C ASN A 55 9.00 6.53 4.54
N GLY A 56 8.18 7.28 3.78
CA GLY A 56 7.25 8.28 4.26
C GLY A 56 5.79 7.91 4.03
N ILE A 57 5.52 6.71 3.54
CA ILE A 57 4.17 6.22 3.27
C ILE A 57 3.90 4.92 4.02
N ILE A 58 2.69 4.80 4.57
CA ILE A 58 2.16 3.58 5.16
C ILE A 58 0.71 3.36 4.73
N TRP A 59 0.20 2.15 4.91
CA TRP A 59 -1.18 1.79 4.65
C TRP A 59 -1.83 1.20 5.90
N LEU A 60 -2.93 1.78 6.38
CA LEU A 60 -3.76 1.25 7.45
C LEU A 60 -4.93 0.47 6.88
N ASN A 61 -5.03 -0.80 7.23
CA ASN A 61 -6.04 -1.72 6.71
C ASN A 61 -7.10 -2.03 7.78
N PRO A 62 -8.40 -1.83 7.51
CA PRO A 62 -9.47 -2.24 8.43
C PRO A 62 -9.56 -3.76 8.61
N GLU A 63 -9.10 -4.56 7.63
CA GLU A 63 -9.02 -6.01 7.78
C GLU A 63 -7.69 -6.42 8.40
N LEU A 64 -7.74 -7.30 9.41
CA LEU A 64 -6.56 -7.81 10.09
C LEU A 64 -5.58 -8.47 9.11
N ILE A 65 -4.33 -8.04 9.16
CA ILE A 65 -3.27 -8.48 8.27
C ILE A 65 -2.73 -9.81 8.78
N ARG A 66 -3.29 -10.90 8.25
CA ARG A 66 -2.83 -12.27 8.49
C ARG A 66 -2.16 -12.83 7.24
N PRO A 67 -0.84 -13.06 7.22
CA PRO A 67 -0.14 -13.50 6.01
C PRO A 67 -0.68 -14.81 5.40
N GLU A 68 -1.08 -15.74 6.26
CA GLU A 68 -1.67 -17.03 5.93
C GLU A 68 -3.04 -16.89 5.25
N TRP A 69 -3.78 -15.82 5.56
CA TRP A 69 -5.14 -15.60 5.09
C TRP A 69 -5.33 -14.17 4.57
N SER A 70 -4.48 -13.80 3.62
CA SER A 70 -4.56 -12.52 2.91
C SER A 70 -5.00 -12.73 1.45
N PRO A 71 -5.98 -11.95 0.95
CA PRO A 71 -6.28 -11.83 -0.47
C PRO A 71 -5.04 -11.52 -1.29
N TRP A 72 -5.02 -11.98 -2.54
CA TRP A 72 -3.87 -11.81 -3.43
C TRP A 72 -3.50 -10.34 -3.63
N THR A 73 -4.49 -9.48 -3.82
CA THR A 73 -4.31 -8.02 -3.97
C THR A 73 -3.71 -7.37 -2.73
N ARG A 74 -4.08 -7.82 -1.52
CA ARG A 74 -3.42 -7.38 -0.28
C ARG A 74 -1.94 -7.74 -0.26
N LYS A 75 -1.59 -8.98 -0.60
CA LYS A 75 -0.18 -9.43 -0.63
C LYS A 75 0.65 -8.60 -1.61
N ILE A 76 0.07 -8.28 -2.77
CA ILE A 76 0.69 -7.40 -3.76
C ILE A 76 0.94 -6.00 -3.18
N ILE A 77 -0.10 -5.35 -2.64
CA ILE A 77 0.00 -3.97 -2.14
C ILE A 77 0.96 -3.90 -0.95
N SER A 78 0.88 -4.88 -0.03
CA SER A 78 1.75 -4.97 1.15
C SER A 78 3.19 -5.35 0.84
N SER A 79 3.48 -5.87 -0.37
CA SER A 79 4.85 -6.01 -0.90
C SER A 79 5.47 -4.69 -1.37
N VAL A 80 4.66 -3.64 -1.53
CA VAL A 80 5.08 -2.33 -2.05
C VAL A 80 5.05 -1.25 -0.96
N ILE A 81 3.99 -1.20 -0.16
CA ILE A 81 3.81 -0.22 0.93
C ILE A 81 3.73 -0.95 2.27
N PRO A 82 4.48 -0.53 3.29
CA PRO A 82 4.33 -1.06 4.65
C PRO A 82 2.90 -0.86 5.15
N MET A 83 2.24 -1.97 5.39
CA MET A 83 0.84 -2.04 5.81
C MET A 83 0.73 -2.47 7.28
N PHE A 84 -0.17 -1.83 8.03
CA PHE A 84 -0.45 -2.05 9.45
C PHE A 84 -1.97 -2.15 9.67
N ASP A 85 -2.38 -2.80 10.75
CA ASP A 85 -3.79 -2.94 11.11
C ASP A 85 -4.38 -1.59 11.54
N LEU A 86 -5.65 -1.34 11.20
CA LEU A 86 -6.41 -0.19 11.69
C LEU A 86 -6.95 -0.48 13.11
N THR A 87 -6.03 -0.76 14.02
CA THR A 87 -6.25 -0.90 15.46
C THR A 87 -5.47 0.19 16.19
N ILE A 88 -5.69 0.34 17.50
CA ILE A 88 -4.94 1.33 18.29
C ILE A 88 -3.43 1.00 18.24
N GLU A 89 -3.09 -0.27 18.42
CA GLU A 89 -1.73 -0.79 18.38
C GLU A 89 -1.11 -0.62 16.98
N GLY A 90 -1.85 -0.97 15.92
CA GLY A 90 -1.36 -0.84 14.55
C GLY A 90 -1.14 0.62 14.12
N ILE A 91 -1.96 1.56 14.61
CA ILE A 91 -1.74 3.00 14.42
C ILE A 91 -0.45 3.43 15.15
N GLU A 92 -0.23 2.99 16.39
CA GLU A 92 0.99 3.32 17.13
C GLU A 92 2.24 2.81 16.41
N GLU A 93 2.20 1.56 15.92
CA GLU A 93 3.28 0.98 15.12
C GLU A 93 3.54 1.75 13.82
N ALA A 94 2.48 2.09 13.08
CA ALA A 94 2.56 2.87 11.85
C ALA A 94 3.19 4.25 12.08
N MET A 95 2.79 4.94 13.16
CA MET A 95 3.36 6.24 13.53
C MET A 95 4.83 6.12 13.93
N ASN A 96 5.20 5.06 14.66
CA ASN A 96 6.59 4.78 15.01
C ASN A 96 7.45 4.51 13.76
N TYR A 97 6.90 3.77 12.78
CA TYR A 97 7.54 3.56 11.48
C TYR A 97 7.80 4.88 10.76
N LEU A 98 6.79 5.74 10.63
CA LEU A 98 6.91 7.03 9.94
C LEU A 98 7.92 7.96 10.62
N ARG A 99 7.97 7.95 11.96
CA ARG A 99 8.94 8.74 12.75
C ARG A 99 10.37 8.26 12.55
N LYS A 100 10.60 6.95 12.50
CA LYS A 100 11.94 6.35 12.33
C LYS A 100 12.36 6.20 10.86
N GLY A 101 11.45 6.42 9.92
CA GLY A 101 11.66 6.18 8.49
C GLY A 101 11.95 4.70 8.20
N GLY A 102 11.31 3.79 8.92
CA GLY A 102 11.46 2.33 8.75
C GLY A 102 12.84 1.75 9.10
N LYS A 103 13.74 2.52 9.71
CA LYS A 103 15.05 2.02 10.12
C LYS A 103 14.92 0.88 11.12
N ASN A 104 15.55 -0.26 10.83
CA ASN A 104 15.58 -1.46 11.66
C ASN A 104 14.19 -2.05 11.98
N MET A 105 13.18 -1.78 11.15
CA MET A 105 11.86 -2.38 11.27
C MET A 105 11.65 -3.43 10.18
N PHE A 106 11.21 -4.61 10.60
CA PHE A 106 10.72 -5.63 9.68
C PHE A 106 9.24 -5.35 9.40
N THR A 107 8.89 -5.19 8.12
CA THR A 107 7.54 -4.82 7.69
C THR A 107 6.95 -5.86 6.73
N THR A 108 5.69 -5.69 6.38
CA THR A 108 5.02 -6.47 5.32
C THR A 108 5.78 -6.45 3.99
N VAL A 109 6.45 -5.34 3.65
CA VAL A 109 7.32 -5.26 2.45
C VAL A 109 8.49 -6.23 2.54
N ASN A 110 9.06 -6.42 3.72
CA ASN A 110 10.13 -7.39 3.94
C ASN A 110 9.59 -8.83 3.89
N TYR A 111 8.42 -9.05 4.49
CA TYR A 111 7.77 -10.36 4.52
C TYR A 111 7.42 -10.87 3.11
N PHE A 112 6.84 -10.00 2.27
CA PHE A 112 6.45 -10.33 0.88
C PHE A 112 7.53 -10.01 -0.16
N LYS A 113 8.78 -9.80 0.28
CA LYS A 113 9.89 -9.53 -0.64
C LYS A 113 10.10 -10.74 -1.56
N GLY A 114 10.10 -10.50 -2.87
CA GLY A 114 10.26 -11.56 -3.88
C GLY A 114 8.95 -12.26 -4.27
N LEU A 115 7.81 -11.78 -3.80
CA LEU A 115 6.51 -12.17 -4.35
C LEU A 115 6.46 -11.80 -5.84
N ASN A 116 6.31 -12.80 -6.71
CA ASN A 116 6.12 -12.60 -8.15
C ASN A 116 4.62 -12.55 -8.47
N TYR A 117 4.20 -11.50 -9.16
CA TYR A 117 2.83 -11.25 -9.62
C TYR A 117 2.82 -10.38 -10.87
#